data_AF-F6UYV3-F1
#
_entry.id   AF-F6UYV3-F1
#
_cell.length_a   1.000
_cell.length_b   1.000
_cell.length_c   1.000
_cell.angle_alpha   90.00
_cell.angle_beta   90.00
_cell.angle_gamma   90.00
#
_symmetry.space_group_name_H-M   'P 1'
#
loop_
_entity.id
_entity.type
_entity.pdbx_description
1 polymer ?
#
loop_
_entity_poly.entity_id
_entity_poly.type
_entity_poly.pdbx_seq_one_letter_code
_entity_poly.pdbx_strand_id
1 'polypeptide(L)'
;MGSGTGNIGQALHEHRFIGVIDGVEGNSEMNAVAEQKNMHRNLIVHFLTPDTPVPLDDASYDVITCCASLSPRSLPASTVLEMVRLLKPGGYIWYTTRDTSQHSIYNSKLNGLIDEMIQSEKVKDIIRRSFSYYTYEVKSENGGTEMFSLPGIERVLKIT
;
A
#
# COMPACT_ATOMS: atom_id res chain seq x y z
N MET A 1 3.10 -0.97 3.15
CA MET A 1 2.94 -2.45 3.24
C MET A 1 3.21 -3.06 1.88
N GLY A 2 4.04 -4.10 1.81
CA GLY A 2 4.54 -4.64 0.54
C GLY A 2 5.26 -3.58 -0.26
N SER A 3 6.29 -2.96 0.32
CA SER A 3 6.97 -1.79 -0.26
C SER A 3 7.71 -2.10 -1.56
N GLY A 4 8.00 -3.37 -1.86
CA GLY A 4 8.75 -3.79 -3.04
C GLY A 4 10.05 -2.99 -3.15
N THR A 5 10.34 -2.49 -4.35
CA THR A 5 11.52 -1.65 -4.64
C THR A 5 11.37 -0.18 -4.22
N GLY A 6 10.36 0.15 -3.41
CA GLY A 6 10.20 1.48 -2.82
C GLY A 6 9.59 2.55 -3.74
N ASN A 7 8.93 2.17 -4.84
CA ASN A 7 8.35 3.12 -5.80
C ASN A 7 7.29 4.06 -5.19
N ILE A 8 6.47 3.57 -4.24
CA ILE A 8 5.48 4.43 -3.57
C ILE A 8 6.16 5.46 -2.67
N GLY A 9 7.20 5.07 -1.93
CA GLY A 9 7.96 6.02 -1.12
C GLY A 9 8.58 7.14 -1.96
N GLN A 10 9.14 6.77 -3.12
CA GLN A 10 9.65 7.73 -4.10
C GLN A 10 8.54 8.65 -4.64
N ALA A 11 7.40 8.10 -5.08
CA ALA A 11 6.29 8.89 -5.61
C ALA A 11 5.74 9.88 -4.56
N LEU A 12 5.63 9.46 -3.29
CA LEU A 12 5.23 10.35 -2.19
C LEU A 12 6.20 11.52 -2.04
N HIS A 13 7.51 11.24 -2.04
CA HIS A 13 8.55 12.27 -1.96
C HIS A 13 8.54 13.23 -3.17
N GLU A 14 8.40 12.70 -4.39
CA GLU A 14 8.27 13.51 -5.63
C GLU A 14 7.07 14.45 -5.58
N HIS A 15 6.00 14.05 -4.87
CA HIS A 15 4.83 14.87 -4.61
C HIS A 15 4.91 15.67 -3.29
N ARG A 16 6.11 15.87 -2.75
CA ARG A 16 6.40 16.72 -1.58
C ARG A 16 5.78 16.25 -0.27
N PHE A 17 5.53 14.95 -0.13
CA PHE A 17 5.24 14.38 1.19
C PHE A 17 6.46 14.57 2.10
N ILE A 18 6.25 15.20 3.25
CA ILE A 18 7.31 15.49 4.23
C ILE A 18 7.27 14.55 5.46
N GLY A 19 6.34 13.60 5.47
CA GLY A 19 6.21 12.64 6.57
C GLY A 19 7.27 11.55 6.55
N VAL A 20 7.41 10.87 7.68
CA VAL A 20 8.32 9.72 7.83
C VAL A 20 7.69 8.50 7.15
N ILE A 21 8.48 7.81 6.33
CA ILE A 21 8.04 6.62 5.59
C ILE A 21 8.81 5.41 6.12
N ASP A 22 8.11 4.33 6.47
CA ASP A 22 8.71 3.01 6.67
C ASP A 22 8.16 2.03 5.63
N GLY A 23 8.95 1.01 5.28
CA GLY A 23 8.57 -0.06 4.36
C GLY A 23 8.55 -1.42 5.05
N VAL A 24 7.64 -2.29 4.62
CA VAL A 24 7.58 -3.69 5.02
C VAL A 24 7.50 -4.51 3.74
N GLU A 25 8.44 -5.42 3.54
CA GLU A 25 8.54 -6.27 2.36
C GLU A 25 9.17 -7.61 2.75
N GLY A 26 8.70 -8.72 2.21
CA GLY A 26 9.26 -10.05 2.51
C GLY A 26 10.55 -10.33 1.74
N ASN A 27 10.69 -9.75 0.55
CA ASN A 27 11.86 -9.93 -0.30
C ASN A 27 12.99 -8.94 0.06
N SER A 28 14.07 -9.46 0.66
CA SER A 28 15.25 -8.67 1.04
C SER A 28 15.96 -8.02 -0.15
N GLU A 29 15.96 -8.64 -1.34
CA GLU A 29 16.55 -8.05 -2.55
C GLU A 29 15.76 -6.82 -3.02
N MET A 30 14.44 -6.85 -2.88
CA MET A 30 13.60 -5.67 -3.18
C MET A 30 13.86 -4.53 -2.17
N ASN A 31 14.06 -4.87 -0.90
CA ASN A 31 14.45 -3.88 0.12
C ASN A 31 15.81 -3.25 -0.20
N ALA A 32 16.80 -4.02 -0.68
CA ALA A 32 18.08 -3.44 -1.10
C ALA A 32 17.92 -2.40 -2.21
N VAL A 33 16.99 -2.60 -3.15
CA VAL A 33 16.65 -1.59 -4.18
C VAL A 33 15.92 -0.39 -3.56
N ALA A 34 15.01 -0.61 -2.61
CA ALA A 34 14.30 0.47 -1.92
C ALA A 34 15.23 1.34 -1.06
N GLU A 35 16.25 0.74 -0.46
CA GLU A 35 17.26 1.41 0.36
C GLU A 35 18.09 2.40 -0.46
N GLN A 36 18.47 2.02 -1.69
CA GLN A 36 19.21 2.89 -2.62
C GLN A 36 18.46 4.18 -2.96
N LYS A 37 17.13 4.20 -2.81
CA LYS A 37 16.33 5.40 -3.03
C LYS A 37 16.38 6.37 -1.87
N ASN A 38 16.79 5.93 -0.69
CA ASN A 38 16.91 6.75 0.53
C ASN A 38 15.61 7.52 0.89
N MET A 39 14.46 6.88 0.69
CA MET A 39 13.13 7.45 0.96
C MET A 39 12.50 6.93 2.26
N HIS A 40 12.98 5.80 2.77
CA HIS A 40 12.41 5.12 3.94
C HIS A 40 13.34 5.32 5.14
N ARG A 41 12.78 5.65 6.30
CA ARG A 41 13.49 5.63 7.58
C ARG A 41 13.88 4.20 7.95
N ASN A 42 12.94 3.26 7.85
CA ASN A 42 13.19 1.84 8.06
C ASN A 42 12.65 1.01 6.89
N LEU A 43 13.36 -0.07 6.57
CA LEU A 43 12.92 -1.14 5.67
C LEU A 43 12.93 -2.46 6.45
N ILE A 44 11.74 -2.95 6.77
CA ILE A 44 11.52 -4.15 7.58
C ILE A 44 11.37 -5.33 6.63
N VAL A 45 12.28 -6.31 6.74
CA VAL A 45 12.16 -7.58 6.02
C VAL A 45 11.22 -8.48 6.81
N HIS A 46 9.99 -8.69 6.32
CA HIS A 46 9.00 -9.50 7.02
C HIS A 46 8.00 -10.17 6.07
N PHE A 47 7.83 -11.48 6.24
CA PHE A 47 6.80 -12.25 5.53
C PHE A 47 5.47 -12.18 6.28
N LEU A 48 4.54 -11.43 5.70
CA LEU A 48 3.17 -11.30 6.20
C LEU A 48 2.38 -12.58 5.94
N THR A 49 2.00 -13.24 7.03
CA THR A 49 1.00 -14.32 7.02
C THR A 49 -0.08 -14.00 8.04
N PRO A 50 -1.25 -14.68 8.02
CA PRO A 50 -2.26 -14.51 9.06
C PRO A 50 -1.73 -14.69 10.50
N ASP A 51 -0.68 -15.50 10.67
CA ASP A 51 -0.15 -15.89 11.98
C ASP A 51 1.17 -15.18 12.34
N THR A 52 1.74 -14.39 11.41
CA THR A 52 2.97 -13.61 11.63
C THR A 52 2.73 -12.12 11.39
N PRO A 53 2.19 -11.39 12.39
CA PRO A 53 2.07 -9.93 12.30
C PRO A 53 3.45 -9.28 12.20
N VAL A 54 3.50 -8.07 11.64
CA VAL A 54 4.72 -7.26 11.58
C VAL A 54 5.16 -6.95 13.02
N PRO A 55 6.46 -7.04 13.36
CA PRO A 55 6.96 -6.77 14.71
C PRO A 55 6.97 -5.25 15.02
N LEU A 56 5.79 -4.65 15.03
CA LEU A 56 5.51 -3.25 15.28
C LEU A 56 4.31 -3.13 16.19
N ASP A 57 4.29 -2.09 17.02
CA ASP A 57 3.21 -1.81 17.95
C ASP A 57 1.91 -1.48 17.22
N ASP A 58 0.79 -1.81 17.86
CA ASP A 58 -0.55 -1.40 17.43
C ASP A 58 -0.62 0.13 17.33
N ALA A 59 -1.45 0.63 16.40
CA ALA A 59 -1.70 2.07 16.24
C ALA A 59 -0.41 2.91 16.09
N SER A 60 0.56 2.43 15.31
CA SER A 60 1.86 3.08 15.12
C SER A 60 1.92 4.02 13.90
N TYR A 61 0.99 3.92 12.94
CA TYR A 61 1.00 4.72 11.71
C TYR A 61 -0.27 5.55 11.51
N ASP A 62 -0.09 6.79 11.04
CA ASP A 62 -1.20 7.68 10.65
C ASP A 62 -1.78 7.31 9.28
N VAL A 63 -0.94 6.81 8.37
CA VAL A 63 -1.32 6.36 7.03
C VAL A 63 -0.63 5.07 6.67
N ILE A 64 -1.39 4.15 6.07
CA ILE A 64 -0.86 2.91 5.53
C ILE A 64 -1.20 2.82 4.05
N THR A 65 -0.16 2.65 3.24
CA THR A 65 -0.29 2.43 1.79
C THR A 65 0.02 0.98 1.42
N CYS A 66 -0.73 0.43 0.47
CA CYS A 66 -0.46 -0.88 -0.12
C CYS A 66 -0.78 -0.85 -1.61
N CYS A 67 0.23 -0.65 -2.46
CA CYS A 67 0.03 -0.53 -3.90
C CYS A 67 0.48 -1.79 -4.61
N ALA A 68 -0.40 -2.37 -5.43
CA ALA A 68 -0.13 -3.54 -6.28
C ALA A 68 0.30 -4.83 -5.56
N SER A 69 0.40 -4.82 -4.23
CA SER A 69 0.83 -5.97 -3.42
C SER A 69 -0.34 -6.82 -2.91
N LEU A 70 -1.54 -6.28 -2.75
CA LEU A 70 -2.74 -7.06 -2.42
C LEU A 70 -3.20 -7.88 -3.63
N SER A 71 -2.66 -9.09 -3.76
CA SER A 71 -2.96 -10.01 -4.84
C SER A 71 -2.72 -11.48 -4.44
N PRO A 72 -3.28 -12.46 -5.19
CA PRO A 72 -3.10 -13.88 -4.87
C PRO A 72 -1.65 -14.37 -4.81
N ARG A 73 -0.72 -13.67 -5.48
CA ARG A 73 0.69 -14.08 -5.61
C ARG A 73 1.65 -13.27 -4.74
N SER A 74 1.13 -12.33 -3.95
CA SER A 74 1.91 -11.48 -3.07
C SER A 74 1.25 -11.46 -1.69
N LEU A 75 0.63 -10.36 -1.27
CA LEU A 75 0.03 -10.27 0.05
C LEU A 75 -1.37 -10.91 0.08
N PRO A 76 -1.65 -11.81 1.04
CA PRO A 76 -2.98 -12.39 1.19
C PRO A 76 -4.01 -11.32 1.56
N ALA A 77 -5.29 -11.55 1.23
CA ALA A 77 -6.37 -10.61 1.54
C ALA A 77 -6.46 -10.25 3.04
N SER A 78 -6.10 -11.18 3.93
CA SER A 78 -6.05 -10.97 5.38
C SER A 78 -5.06 -9.90 5.84
N THR A 79 -4.15 -9.45 4.96
CA THR A 79 -3.20 -8.37 5.26
C THR A 79 -3.92 -7.08 5.65
N VAL A 80 -5.16 -6.85 5.21
CA VAL A 80 -5.93 -5.67 5.66
C VAL A 80 -6.20 -5.65 7.16
N LEU A 81 -6.28 -6.80 7.82
CA LEU A 81 -6.43 -6.88 9.27
C LEU A 81 -5.20 -6.32 9.97
N GLU A 82 -4.02 -6.66 9.45
CA GLU A 82 -2.74 -6.16 9.95
C GLU A 82 -2.57 -4.67 9.65
N MET A 83 -3.02 -4.21 8.48
CA MET A 83 -3.06 -2.78 8.18
C MET A 83 -3.94 -2.04 9.20
N VAL A 84 -5.11 -2.56 9.54
CA VAL A 84 -5.98 -1.92 10.55
C VAL A 84 -5.36 -1.95 11.94
N ARG A 85 -4.67 -3.04 12.35
CA ARG A 85 -3.95 -3.12 13.64
C ARG A 85 -2.89 -2.02 13.79
N LEU A 86 -2.11 -1.80 12.73
CA LEU A 86 -1.04 -0.81 12.71
C LEU A 86 -1.54 0.64 12.58
N LEU A 87 -2.80 0.83 12.17
CA LEU A 87 -3.37 2.15 11.92
C LEU A 87 -3.82 2.82 13.23
N LYS A 88 -3.43 4.06 13.44
CA LYS A 88 -3.97 4.89 14.52
C LYS A 88 -5.47 5.13 14.33
N PRO A 89 -6.25 5.28 15.43
CA PRO A 89 -7.62 5.76 15.33
C PRO A 89 -7.69 7.08 14.54
N GLY A 90 -8.54 7.12 13.51
CA GLY A 90 -8.66 8.26 12.60
C GLY A 90 -7.63 8.33 11.48
N GLY A 91 -6.69 7.37 11.42
CA GLY A 91 -5.75 7.23 10.31
C GLY A 91 -6.40 6.75 9.01
N TYR A 92 -5.61 6.72 7.94
CA TYR A 92 -6.08 6.35 6.60
C TYR A 92 -5.37 5.12 6.05
N ILE A 93 -6.14 4.23 5.44
CA ILE A 93 -5.63 3.16 4.59
C ILE A 93 -5.91 3.52 3.14
N TRP A 94 -4.87 3.47 2.30
CA TRP A 94 -4.99 3.56 0.86
C TRP A 94 -4.37 2.32 0.22
N TYR A 95 -5.10 1.67 -0.68
CA TYR A 95 -4.58 0.50 -1.37
C TYR A 95 -5.16 0.37 -2.78
N THR A 96 -4.50 -0.47 -3.57
CA THR A 96 -4.96 -0.87 -4.90
C THR A 96 -5.00 -2.39 -5.03
N THR A 97 -5.93 -2.88 -5.85
CA THR A 97 -6.01 -4.28 -6.27
C THR A 97 -6.29 -4.31 -7.77
N ARG A 98 -6.01 -5.44 -8.42
CA ARG A 98 -6.42 -5.65 -9.82
C ARG A 98 -7.87 -6.12 -9.86
N ASP A 99 -8.68 -5.45 -10.66
CA ASP A 99 -10.06 -5.85 -10.92
C ASP A 99 -10.12 -6.66 -12.23
N THR A 100 -9.89 -7.97 -12.13
CA THR A 100 -9.90 -8.89 -13.27
C THR A 100 -10.58 -10.20 -12.87
N SER A 101 -11.05 -10.99 -13.83
CA SER A 101 -11.66 -12.30 -13.57
C SER A 101 -10.76 -13.21 -12.72
N GLN A 102 -9.46 -13.20 -12.97
CA GLN A 102 -8.46 -13.97 -12.22
C GLN A 102 -8.32 -13.52 -10.75
N HIS A 103 -8.71 -12.29 -10.43
CA HIS A 103 -8.64 -11.72 -9.08
C HIS A 103 -10.00 -11.71 -8.37
N SER A 104 -11.08 -12.16 -9.03
CA SER A 104 -12.44 -12.09 -8.49
C SER A 104 -12.60 -12.79 -7.13
N ILE A 105 -12.05 -14.00 -6.98
CA ILE A 105 -12.08 -14.76 -5.71
C ILE A 105 -11.32 -14.01 -4.61
N TYR A 106 -10.15 -13.46 -4.95
CA TYR A 106 -9.33 -12.69 -4.02
C TYR A 106 -10.03 -11.40 -3.59
N ASN A 107 -10.57 -10.64 -4.55
CA ASN A 107 -11.29 -9.39 -4.29
C ASN A 107 -12.56 -9.64 -3.50
N SER A 108 -13.28 -10.75 -3.74
CA SER A 108 -14.44 -11.14 -2.94
C SER A 108 -14.04 -11.40 -1.47
N LYS A 109 -12.94 -12.13 -1.23
CA LYS A 109 -12.43 -12.35 0.13
C LYS A 109 -11.98 -11.04 0.80
N LEU A 110 -11.25 -10.20 0.07
CA LEU A 110 -10.79 -8.90 0.55
C LEU A 110 -11.96 -7.99 0.92
N ASN A 111 -12.94 -7.86 0.03
CA ASN A 111 -14.14 -7.05 0.28
C ASN A 111 -14.94 -7.59 1.46
N GLY A 112 -15.10 -8.91 1.59
CA GLY A 112 -15.77 -9.51 2.75
C GLY A 112 -15.13 -9.11 4.09
N LEU A 113 -13.80 -9.18 4.19
CA LEU A 113 -13.08 -8.74 5.39
C LEU A 113 -13.28 -7.24 5.68
N ILE A 114 -13.29 -6.41 4.65
CA ILE A 114 -13.51 -4.97 4.80
C ILE A 114 -14.95 -4.69 5.24
N ASP A 115 -15.92 -5.35 4.62
CA ASP A 115 -17.33 -5.18 4.93
C ASP A 115 -17.64 -5.62 6.37
N GLU A 116 -17.02 -6.70 6.86
CA GLU A 116 -17.08 -7.09 8.28
C GLU A 116 -16.51 -6.01 9.22
N MET A 117 -15.38 -5.38 8.83
CA MET A 117 -14.79 -4.28 9.60
C MET A 117 -15.64 -3.00 9.55
N ILE A 118 -16.35 -2.74 8.46
CA ILE A 118 -17.31 -1.64 8.35
C ILE A 118 -18.53 -1.91 9.24
N GLN A 119 -19.09 -3.12 9.20
CA GLN A 119 -20.24 -3.51 10.01
C GLN A 119 -19.94 -3.45 11.51
N SER A 120 -18.70 -3.78 11.90
CA SER A 120 -18.22 -3.65 13.29
C SER A 120 -17.69 -2.27 13.65
N GLU A 121 -17.89 -1.27 12.77
CA GLU A 121 -17.49 0.13 12.94
C GLU A 121 -15.99 0.36 13.17
N LYS A 122 -15.13 -0.62 12.85
CA LYS A 122 -13.67 -0.52 12.96
C LYS A 122 -13.06 0.37 11.88
N VAL A 123 -13.66 0.36 10.68
CA VAL A 123 -13.25 1.20 9.55
C VAL A 123 -14.47 1.79 8.86
N LYS A 124 -14.24 2.82 8.03
CA LYS A 124 -15.27 3.42 7.19
C LYS A 124 -14.75 3.53 5.76
N ASP A 125 -15.59 3.17 4.80
CA ASP A 125 -15.30 3.44 3.40
C ASP A 125 -15.38 4.95 3.15
N ILE A 126 -14.26 5.51 2.71
CA ILE A 126 -14.22 6.92 2.27
C ILE A 126 -14.53 6.95 0.78
N ILE A 127 -13.73 6.24 -0.02
CA ILE A 127 -13.85 6.17 -1.48
C ILE A 127 -13.40 4.79 -1.96
N ARG A 128 -14.22 4.17 -2.82
CA ARG A 128 -13.89 2.96 -3.58
C ARG A 128 -14.18 3.22 -5.05
N ARG A 129 -13.17 3.05 -5.92
CA ARG A 129 -13.28 3.33 -7.36
C ARG A 129 -12.50 2.30 -8.17
N SER A 130 -13.05 1.93 -9.32
CA SER A 130 -12.36 1.14 -10.33
C SER A 130 -11.91 2.05 -11.47
N PHE A 131 -10.72 1.78 -12.00
CA PHE A 131 -10.14 2.48 -13.14
C PHE A 131 -9.68 1.46 -14.18
N SER A 132 -9.80 1.80 -15.46
CA SER A 132 -9.37 0.94 -16.56
C SER A 132 -7.88 1.03 -16.88
N TYR A 133 -7.13 1.92 -16.21
CA TYR A 133 -5.70 2.13 -16.43
C TYR A 133 -4.90 2.25 -15.11
N TYR A 134 -3.62 1.85 -15.18
CA TYR A 134 -2.62 1.94 -14.11
C TYR A 134 -1.58 2.94 -14.51
N THR A 135 -1.09 3.72 -13.56
CA THR A 135 -0.42 4.91 -14.01
C THR A 135 0.69 5.43 -13.05
N TYR A 136 1.97 5.38 -13.50
CA TYR A 136 3.21 6.07 -13.01
C TYR A 136 4.10 6.61 -14.14
N GLU A 137 4.85 7.72 -13.96
CA GLU A 137 5.83 8.20 -14.95
C GLU A 137 6.98 7.20 -15.16
N VAL A 138 7.21 6.78 -16.40
CA VAL A 138 8.40 6.00 -16.80
C VAL A 138 9.26 6.90 -17.70
N LYS A 139 10.52 7.13 -17.31
CA LYS A 139 11.50 7.68 -18.25
C LYS A 139 11.72 6.65 -19.34
N SER A 140 11.20 6.92 -20.53
CA SER A 140 11.56 6.16 -21.72
C SER A 140 13.07 6.30 -21.97
N GLU A 141 13.73 5.22 -22.44
CA GLU A 141 15.14 5.26 -22.87
C GLU A 141 15.42 6.37 -23.91
N ASN A 142 14.36 6.90 -24.54
CA ASN A 142 14.39 7.93 -25.57
C ASN A 142 14.21 9.37 -25.02
N GLY A 143 14.09 9.55 -23.70
CA GLY A 143 13.97 10.86 -23.05
C GLY A 143 12.57 11.49 -23.01
N GLY A 144 11.51 10.74 -23.34
CA GLY A 144 10.12 11.18 -23.17
C GLY A 144 9.56 10.87 -21.78
N THR A 145 8.66 11.72 -21.27
CA THR A 145 7.86 11.48 -20.05
C THR A 145 6.43 11.16 -20.45
N GLU A 146 5.97 9.94 -20.21
CA GLU A 146 4.53 9.60 -20.32
C GLU A 146 3.87 9.77 -18.95
N MET A 147 2.77 10.52 -18.94
CA MET A 147 2.01 10.87 -17.75
C MET A 147 1.14 9.71 -17.34
N PHE A 148 1.06 9.52 -16.03
CA PHE A 148 0.27 8.45 -15.55
C PHE A 148 -0.20 8.78 -14.08
N SER A 149 -1.53 8.94 -13.82
CA SER A 149 -2.17 9.10 -12.48
C SER A 149 -2.42 7.82 -11.60
N LEU A 150 -1.98 7.74 -10.35
CA LEU A 150 -2.56 6.80 -9.36
C LEU A 150 -3.74 7.47 -8.63
N PRO A 151 -4.99 7.26 -9.04
CA PRO A 151 -6.08 8.08 -8.53
C PRO A 151 -6.28 7.84 -7.02
N GLY A 152 -6.33 8.91 -6.24
CA GLY A 152 -6.60 8.88 -4.80
C GLY A 152 -5.36 8.94 -3.90
N ILE A 153 -4.15 8.73 -4.41
CA ILE A 153 -2.92 8.90 -3.62
C ILE A 153 -2.72 10.35 -3.19
N GLU A 154 -3.26 11.31 -3.96
CA GLU A 154 -3.27 12.73 -3.61
C GLU A 154 -3.96 13.06 -2.28
N ARG A 155 -4.75 12.15 -1.71
CA ARG A 155 -5.30 12.32 -0.36
C ARG A 155 -4.31 11.92 0.72
N VAL A 156 -3.47 10.92 0.47
CA VAL A 156 -2.33 10.59 1.36
C VAL A 156 -1.40 11.78 1.48
N LEU A 157 -1.19 12.50 0.37
CA LEU A 157 -0.33 13.68 0.30
C LEU A 157 -0.87 14.91 1.05
N LYS A 158 -2.17 14.96 1.37
CA LYS A 158 -2.81 16.13 2.02
C LYS A 158 -3.00 15.98 3.53
N ILE A 159 -2.49 14.89 4.12
CA ILE A 159 -2.59 14.62 5.57
C ILE A 159 -1.41 15.28 6.34
N THR A 160 -0.44 15.88 5.64
CA THR A 160 0.71 16.62 6.21
C THR A 160 0.50 18.12 6.25
#